data_AF-A0AAN6EDU6-F1
#
_entry.id   AF-A0AAN6EDU6-F1
#
_cell.length_a   1.000
_cell.length_b   1.000
_cell.length_c   1.000
_cell.angle_alpha   90.00
_cell.angle_beta   90.00
_cell.angle_gamma   90.00
#
_symmetry.space_group_name_H-M   'P 1'
#
loop_
_entity.id
_entity.type
_entity.pdbx_description
1 polymer ?
#
loop_
_entity_poly.entity_id
_entity_poly.type
_entity_poly.pdbx_seq_one_letter_code
_entity_poly.pdbx_strand_id
1 'polypeptide(L)'
;MAPKADDNSGAVFDELLVYYESKISALRQTRDSLEQTKPAVTPPESPDSSAEPTRALLALELYQEMIEDMTMGVVFEAHYEDRQLTGICALCNTKCQCGGAGLDAAAGTQAGADMFECPSCQRSFPAARFAAHMDKCMGLSSRRAATRR
;
A
#
# COMPACT_ATOMS: atom_id res chain seq x y z
N MET A 1 42.00 63.86 -11.00
CA MET A 1 41.35 62.86 -10.12
C MET A 1 41.25 61.56 -10.90
N ALA A 2 42.16 60.61 -10.64
CA ALA A 2 42.08 59.28 -11.22
C ALA A 2 41.13 58.42 -10.37
N PRO A 3 40.25 57.60 -10.97
CA PRO A 3 39.38 56.70 -10.22
C PRO A 3 40.23 55.58 -9.62
N LYS A 4 40.08 55.33 -8.31
CA LYS A 4 40.66 54.16 -7.64
C LYS A 4 39.91 52.94 -8.18
N ALA A 5 40.63 52.07 -8.90
CA ALA A 5 40.09 50.78 -9.32
C ALA A 5 39.77 49.95 -8.06
N ASP A 6 38.61 49.33 -8.06
CA ASP A 6 38.04 48.62 -6.92
C ASP A 6 38.81 47.31 -6.63
N ASP A 7 39.85 47.39 -5.79
CA ASP A 7 40.62 46.24 -5.24
C ASP A 7 39.71 45.16 -4.61
N ASN A 8 38.49 45.52 -4.23
CA ASN A 8 37.52 44.64 -3.58
C ASN A 8 37.00 43.51 -4.51
N SER A 9 37.02 43.73 -5.83
CA SER A 9 36.52 42.75 -6.81
C SER A 9 37.48 41.57 -7.02
N GLY A 10 38.79 41.81 -6.93
CA GLY A 10 39.82 40.76 -6.99
C GLY A 10 39.81 39.87 -5.75
N ALA A 11 39.66 40.46 -4.56
CA ALA A 11 39.61 39.72 -3.30
C ALA A 11 38.43 38.73 -3.22
N VAL A 12 37.25 39.13 -3.71
CA VAL A 12 36.07 38.24 -3.77
C VAL A 12 36.29 37.09 -4.75
N PHE A 13 36.98 37.33 -5.87
CA PHE A 13 37.28 36.29 -6.85
C PHE A 13 38.30 35.28 -6.30
N ASP A 14 39.34 35.76 -5.60
CA ASP A 14 40.34 34.91 -4.96
C ASP A 14 39.72 34.04 -3.85
N GLU A 15 38.82 34.59 -3.04
CA GLU A 15 38.07 33.84 -2.04
C GLU A 15 37.21 32.74 -2.69
N LEU A 16 36.55 33.07 -3.81
CA LEU A 16 35.78 32.10 -4.59
C LEU A 16 36.66 30.96 -5.13
N LEU A 17 37.85 31.29 -5.65
CA LEU A 17 38.80 30.31 -6.16
C LEU A 17 39.26 29.35 -5.06
N VAL A 18 39.64 29.88 -3.90
CA VAL A 18 40.02 29.06 -2.73
C VAL A 18 38.86 28.15 -2.30
N TYR A 19 37.62 28.66 -2.30
CA TYR A 19 36.44 27.85 -2.00
C TYR A 19 36.27 26.69 -2.99
N TYR A 20 36.37 26.95 -4.29
CA TYR A 20 36.23 25.89 -5.30
C TYR A 20 37.37 24.88 -5.27
N GLU A 21 38.61 25.31 -5.07
CA GLU A 21 39.75 24.41 -4.90
C GLU A 21 39.59 23.50 -3.69
N SER A 22 39.15 24.07 -2.56
CA SER A 22 38.81 23.30 -1.35
C SER A 22 37.71 22.27 -1.64
N LYS A 23 36.64 22.66 -2.34
CA LYS A 23 35.53 21.75 -2.67
C LYS A 23 35.95 20.65 -3.64
N ILE A 24 36.76 20.98 -4.64
CA ILE A 24 37.32 20.01 -5.60
C ILE A 24 38.23 19.01 -4.88
N SER A 25 39.06 19.47 -3.95
CA SER A 25 39.94 18.58 -3.18
C SER A 25 39.15 17.64 -2.26
N ALA A 26 38.12 18.13 -1.58
CA ALA A 26 37.22 17.30 -0.77
C ALA A 26 36.49 16.22 -1.61
N LEU A 27 36.02 16.58 -2.80
CA LEU A 27 35.39 15.62 -3.72
C LEU A 27 36.39 14.56 -4.21
N ARG A 28 37.62 14.96 -4.54
CA ARG A 28 38.68 14.02 -4.94
C ARG A 28 39.03 13.05 -3.80
N GLN A 29 39.17 13.56 -2.58
CA GLN A 29 39.43 12.73 -1.39
C GLN A 29 38.30 11.73 -1.15
N THR A 30 37.05 12.17 -1.31
CA THR A 30 35.87 11.29 -1.16
C THR A 30 35.87 10.20 -2.22
N ARG A 31 36.11 10.55 -3.49
CA ARG A 31 36.25 9.59 -4.59
C ARG A 31 37.35 8.57 -4.31
N ASP A 32 38.53 9.02 -3.87
CA ASP A 32 39.66 8.13 -3.62
C ASP A 32 39.36 7.16 -2.48
N SER A 33 38.64 7.64 -1.45
CA SER A 33 38.14 6.80 -0.36
C SER A 33 37.14 5.75 -0.86
N LEU A 34 36.27 6.10 -1.82
CA LEU A 34 35.30 5.19 -2.43
C LEU A 34 35.95 4.16 -3.36
N GLU A 35 36.94 4.56 -4.16
CA GLU A 35 37.71 3.62 -5.01
C GLU A 35 38.49 2.63 -4.16
N GLN A 36 38.92 3.02 -2.96
CA GLN A 36 39.60 2.14 -2.02
C GLN A 36 38.65 1.10 -1.38
N THR A 37 37.36 1.42 -1.21
CA THR A 37 36.36 0.49 -0.66
C THR A 37 35.63 -0.33 -1.73
N LYS A 38 35.64 0.13 -2.98
CA LYS A 38 35.07 -0.55 -4.16
C LYS A 38 35.38 -2.05 -4.27
N PRO A 39 36.64 -2.53 -4.16
CA PRO A 39 36.93 -3.97 -4.30
C PRO A 39 36.28 -4.85 -3.24
N ALA A 40 35.88 -4.29 -2.08
CA ALA A 40 35.17 -5.04 -1.05
C ALA A 40 33.67 -5.24 -1.39
N VAL A 41 33.12 -4.44 -2.31
CA VAL A 41 31.68 -4.34 -2.61
C VAL A 41 31.36 -4.69 -4.07
N THR A 42 32.36 -4.81 -4.94
CA THR A 42 32.18 -5.33 -6.31
C THR A 42 32.19 -6.86 -6.31
N PRO A 43 31.15 -7.52 -6.85
CA PRO A 43 31.17 -8.95 -7.13
C PRO A 43 32.30 -9.33 -8.10
N PRO A 44 32.87 -10.54 -8.02
CA PRO A 44 33.90 -10.99 -8.95
C PRO A 44 33.37 -10.99 -10.39
N GLU A 45 34.14 -10.43 -11.32
CA GLU A 45 33.76 -10.27 -12.74
C GLU A 45 33.66 -11.61 -13.51
N SER A 46 34.08 -12.73 -12.92
CA SER A 46 34.02 -14.05 -13.54
C SER A 46 33.71 -15.18 -12.54
N PRO A 47 32.91 -16.17 -12.93
CA PRO A 47 32.49 -17.29 -12.06
C PRO A 47 33.62 -18.27 -11.73
N ASP A 48 34.74 -18.24 -12.45
CA ASP A 48 35.87 -19.17 -12.27
C ASP A 48 36.96 -18.62 -11.32
N SER A 49 36.81 -17.39 -10.82
CA SER A 49 37.73 -16.88 -9.81
C SER A 49 37.38 -17.49 -8.45
N SER A 50 38.30 -18.21 -7.83
CA SER A 50 38.15 -18.81 -6.50
C SER A 50 38.15 -17.75 -5.38
N ALA A 51 37.68 -16.53 -5.69
CA ALA A 51 37.62 -15.40 -4.80
C ALA A 51 36.39 -15.59 -3.89
N GLU A 52 36.65 -16.00 -2.65
CA GLU A 52 35.65 -16.03 -1.59
C GLU A 52 34.93 -14.67 -1.51
N PRO A 53 33.59 -14.65 -1.48
CA PRO A 53 32.83 -13.42 -1.42
C PRO A 53 33.22 -12.64 -0.16
N THR A 54 33.55 -11.36 -0.33
CA THR A 54 33.87 -10.47 0.78
C THR A 54 32.69 -10.42 1.77
N ARG A 55 32.96 -10.30 3.08
CA ARG A 55 31.90 -10.18 4.10
C ARG A 55 30.86 -9.08 3.79
N ALA A 56 31.27 -8.02 3.11
CA ALA A 56 30.38 -6.96 2.67
C ALA A 56 29.42 -7.40 1.55
N LEU A 57 29.86 -8.24 0.61
CA LEU A 57 29.00 -8.80 -0.45
C LEU A 57 27.94 -9.72 0.15
N LEU A 58 28.34 -10.64 1.03
CA LEU A 58 27.41 -11.52 1.74
C LEU A 58 26.40 -10.72 2.57
N ALA A 59 26.84 -9.66 3.24
CA ALA A 59 25.95 -8.78 3.99
C ALA A 59 24.94 -8.04 3.08
N LEU A 60 25.36 -7.66 1.87
CA LEU A 60 24.48 -7.02 0.88
C LEU A 60 23.49 -8.02 0.27
N GLU A 61 23.91 -9.25 -0.02
CA GLU A 61 23.02 -10.31 -0.49
C GLU A 61 21.94 -10.62 0.55
N LEU A 62 22.33 -10.82 1.80
CA LEU A 62 21.38 -11.02 2.91
C LEU A 62 20.45 -9.82 3.07
N TYR A 63 20.97 -8.60 2.97
CA TYR A 63 20.18 -7.38 3.05
C TYR A 63 19.17 -7.27 1.90
N GLN A 64 19.59 -7.63 0.68
CA GLN A 64 18.75 -7.62 -0.49
C GLN A 64 17.60 -8.65 -0.36
N GLU A 65 17.89 -9.89 0.05
CA GLU A 65 16.88 -10.92 0.28
C GLU A 65 15.85 -10.47 1.33
N MET A 66 16.30 -9.90 2.45
CA MET A 66 15.41 -9.37 3.47
C MET A 66 14.50 -8.23 2.95
N ILE A 67 15.04 -7.32 2.14
CA ILE A 67 14.27 -6.24 1.55
C ILE A 67 13.26 -6.75 0.54
N GLU A 68 13.63 -7.71 -0.29
CA GLU A 68 12.74 -8.29 -1.29
C GLU A 68 11.53 -8.96 -0.61
N ASP A 69 11.76 -9.73 0.46
CA ASP A 69 10.69 -10.34 1.26
C ASP A 69 9.77 -9.30 1.91
N MET A 70 10.35 -8.27 2.54
CA MET A 70 9.57 -7.19 3.15
C MET A 70 8.74 -6.41 2.12
N THR A 71 9.35 -6.10 0.97
CA THR A 71 8.70 -5.35 -0.11
C THR A 71 7.54 -6.15 -0.69
N MET A 72 7.73 -7.45 -0.92
CA MET A 72 6.68 -8.33 -1.40
C MET A 72 5.50 -8.41 -0.42
N GLY A 73 5.77 -8.46 0.88
CA GLY A 73 4.74 -8.39 1.92
C GLY A 73 3.86 -7.13 1.80
N VAL A 74 4.50 -5.96 1.68
CA VAL A 74 3.78 -4.67 1.52
C VAL A 74 2.98 -4.63 0.23
N VAL A 75 3.53 -5.12 -0.88
CA VAL A 75 2.83 -5.14 -2.18
C VAL A 75 1.58 -6.04 -2.11
N PHE A 76 1.68 -7.21 -1.50
CA PHE A 76 0.53 -8.11 -1.34
C PHE A 76 -0.55 -7.51 -0.45
N GLU A 77 -0.18 -6.87 0.65
CA GLU A 77 -1.13 -6.22 1.55
C GLU A 77 -1.86 -5.07 0.85
N ALA A 78 -1.13 -4.18 0.17
CA ALA A 78 -1.72 -3.09 -0.59
C ALA A 78 -2.62 -3.59 -1.73
N HIS A 79 -2.20 -4.64 -2.46
CA HIS A 79 -3.03 -5.23 -3.52
C HIS A 79 -4.28 -5.91 -2.95
N TYR A 80 -4.16 -6.57 -1.79
CA TYR A 80 -5.27 -7.20 -1.11
C TYR A 80 -6.31 -6.17 -0.66
N GLU A 81 -5.87 -5.07 -0.05
CA GLU A 81 -6.75 -3.96 0.35
C GLU A 81 -7.44 -3.30 -0.86
N ASP A 82 -6.68 -3.01 -1.93
CA ASP A 82 -7.27 -2.44 -3.15
C ASP A 82 -8.31 -3.39 -3.76
N ARG A 83 -8.01 -4.69 -3.82
CA ARG A 83 -8.96 -5.70 -4.31
C ARG A 83 -10.21 -5.79 -3.45
N GLN A 84 -10.10 -5.60 -2.13
CA GLN A 84 -11.27 -5.56 -1.25
C GLN A 84 -12.14 -4.32 -1.50
N LEU A 85 -11.53 -3.15 -1.75
CA LEU A 85 -12.27 -1.91 -1.97
C LEU A 85 -12.85 -1.80 -3.39
N THR A 86 -12.20 -2.41 -4.37
CA THR A 86 -12.62 -2.37 -5.78
C THR A 86 -13.50 -3.55 -6.19
N GLY A 87 -13.43 -4.67 -5.47
CA GLY A 87 -14.19 -5.88 -5.73
C GLY A 87 -15.70 -5.72 -5.51
N ILE A 88 -16.50 -6.24 -6.44
CA ILE A 88 -17.95 -6.39 -6.26
C ILE A 88 -18.18 -7.74 -5.56
N CYS A 89 -18.80 -7.74 -4.37
CA CYS A 89 -19.07 -8.98 -3.62
C CYS A 89 -20.12 -9.80 -4.37
N ALA A 90 -19.80 -11.06 -4.68
CA ALA A 90 -20.65 -11.95 -5.48
C ALA A 90 -22.01 -12.30 -4.80
N LEU A 91 -22.15 -12.03 -3.50
CA LEU A 91 -23.37 -12.29 -2.74
C LEU A 91 -24.33 -11.09 -2.72
N CYS A 92 -23.78 -9.89 -2.52
CA CYS A 92 -24.56 -8.66 -2.35
C CYS A 92 -24.59 -7.79 -3.63
N ASN A 93 -23.73 -8.08 -4.61
CA ASN A 93 -23.47 -7.30 -5.83
C ASN A 93 -23.16 -5.81 -5.58
N THR A 94 -22.63 -5.49 -4.40
CA THR A 94 -22.16 -4.17 -4.00
C THR A 94 -20.71 -4.24 -3.51
N LYS A 95 -20.07 -3.08 -3.33
CA LYS A 95 -18.75 -2.96 -2.70
C LYS A 95 -18.89 -3.14 -1.19
N CYS A 96 -19.26 -4.36 -0.77
CA CYS A 96 -19.50 -4.69 0.63
C CYS A 96 -18.36 -5.54 1.20
N GLN A 97 -17.95 -5.29 2.45
CA GLN A 97 -16.88 -6.03 3.15
C GLN A 97 -17.39 -7.35 3.76
N CYS A 98 -18.26 -8.07 3.03
CA CYS A 98 -19.04 -9.23 3.47
C CYS A 98 -18.21 -10.42 4.03
N GLY A 99 -16.87 -10.38 3.97
CA GLY A 99 -15.95 -11.44 4.42
C GLY A 99 -15.10 -11.11 5.64
N GLY A 100 -15.15 -9.89 6.19
CA GLY A 100 -14.49 -9.53 7.45
C GLY A 100 -15.44 -9.76 8.61
N ALA A 101 -15.05 -10.59 9.58
CA ALA A 101 -15.89 -10.93 10.72
C ALA A 101 -16.42 -9.68 11.45
N GLY A 102 -17.75 -9.51 11.42
CA GLY A 102 -18.51 -8.91 12.52
C GLY A 102 -18.42 -7.40 12.73
N LEU A 103 -18.14 -6.61 11.70
CA LEU A 103 -18.31 -5.15 11.78
C LEU A 103 -19.20 -4.68 10.64
N ASP A 104 -20.48 -4.51 10.96
CA ASP A 104 -21.39 -3.75 10.15
C ASP A 104 -20.76 -2.36 10.00
N ALA A 105 -20.23 -2.04 8.82
CA ALA A 105 -19.63 -0.73 8.49
C ALA A 105 -20.66 0.42 8.46
N ALA A 106 -21.82 0.21 9.10
CA ALA A 106 -22.79 1.21 9.46
C ALA A 106 -23.13 1.00 10.94
N ALA A 107 -22.29 1.53 11.82
CA ALA A 107 -22.71 1.85 13.18
C ALA A 107 -23.90 2.82 13.09
N GLY A 108 -25.11 2.26 13.10
CA GLY A 108 -26.36 3.01 13.19
C GLY A 108 -27.22 2.97 11.94
N THR A 109 -28.03 1.92 11.79
CA THR A 109 -29.46 2.15 11.52
C THR A 109 -30.23 1.03 12.20
N GLN A 110 -31.10 1.41 13.13
CA GLN A 110 -31.96 0.48 13.87
C GLN A 110 -32.91 -0.19 12.86
N ALA A 111 -32.58 -1.40 12.39
CA ALA A 111 -33.37 -2.21 11.46
C ALA A 111 -34.75 -2.66 12.01
N GLY A 112 -35.21 -2.07 13.12
CA GLY A 112 -36.42 -2.47 13.83
C GLY A 112 -37.70 -1.73 13.42
N ALA A 113 -37.61 -0.60 12.70
CA ALA A 113 -38.76 0.29 12.50
C ALA A 113 -39.08 0.62 11.03
N ASP A 114 -38.37 0.07 10.05
CA ASP A 114 -38.68 0.32 8.65
C ASP A 114 -40.02 -0.35 8.28
N MET A 115 -40.95 0.44 7.77
CA MET A 115 -42.27 0.00 7.31
C MET A 115 -42.24 -0.22 5.80
N PHE A 116 -42.65 -1.39 5.35
CA PHE A 116 -42.68 -1.79 3.94
C PHE A 116 -44.11 -2.06 3.48
N GLU A 117 -44.47 -1.57 2.29
CA GLU A 117 -45.79 -1.80 1.69
C GLU A 117 -45.78 -3.09 0.85
N CYS A 118 -46.75 -3.97 1.08
CA CYS A 118 -46.89 -5.20 0.32
C CYS A 118 -47.53 -4.93 -1.06
N PRO A 119 -46.87 -5.25 -2.19
CA PRO A 119 -47.43 -5.02 -3.54
C PRO A 119 -48.73 -5.80 -3.81
N SER A 120 -48.95 -6.92 -3.11
CA SER A 120 -50.10 -7.79 -3.33
C SER A 120 -51.36 -7.36 -2.58
N CYS A 121 -51.22 -6.64 -1.46
CA CYS A 121 -52.37 -6.23 -0.65
C CYS A 121 -52.37 -4.74 -0.27
N GLN A 122 -51.35 -3.99 -0.70
CA GLN A 122 -51.16 -2.54 -0.49
C GLN A 122 -51.26 -2.12 0.98
N ARG A 123 -50.82 -3.00 1.89
CA ARG A 123 -50.77 -2.73 3.34
C ARG A 123 -49.32 -2.62 3.79
N SER A 124 -49.06 -1.67 4.69
CA SER A 124 -47.76 -1.47 5.30
C SER A 124 -47.54 -2.40 6.50
N PHE A 125 -46.34 -2.98 6.57
CA PHE A 125 -45.91 -3.86 7.66
C PHE A 125 -44.48 -3.54 8.09
N PRO A 126 -44.13 -3.72 9.38
CA PRO A 126 -42.75 -3.59 9.83
C PRO A 126 -41.83 -4.63 9.19
N ALA A 127 -40.57 -4.26 8.95
CA ALA A 127 -39.50 -5.10 8.41
C ALA A 127 -39.50 -6.51 9.01
N ALA A 128 -39.56 -6.59 10.34
CA ALA A 128 -39.51 -7.83 11.09
C ALA A 128 -40.68 -8.78 10.83
N ARG A 129 -41.84 -8.29 10.36
CA ARG A 129 -43.05 -9.11 10.10
C ARG A 129 -43.38 -9.24 8.62
N PHE A 130 -42.63 -8.58 7.73
CA PHE A 130 -42.89 -8.60 6.30
C PHE A 130 -42.76 -10.02 5.70
N ALA A 131 -41.75 -10.80 6.12
CA ALA A 131 -41.57 -12.19 5.67
C ALA A 131 -42.75 -13.10 6.08
N ALA A 132 -43.17 -13.05 7.35
CA ALA A 132 -44.32 -13.83 7.83
C ALA A 132 -45.65 -13.41 7.16
N HIS A 133 -45.79 -12.13 6.81
CA HIS A 133 -46.90 -11.66 6.00
C HIS A 133 -46.85 -12.24 4.57
N MET A 134 -45.70 -12.17 3.91
CA MET A 134 -45.49 -12.70 2.55
C MET A 134 -45.83 -14.20 2.45
N ASP A 135 -45.44 -14.99 3.44
CA ASP A 135 -45.74 -16.42 3.52
C ASP A 135 -47.25 -16.72 3.50
N LYS A 136 -48.03 -15.86 4.16
CA LYS A 136 -49.49 -15.99 4.23
C LYS A 136 -50.19 -15.33 3.04
N CYS A 137 -49.72 -14.15 2.61
CA CYS A 137 -50.31 -13.36 1.54
C CYS A 137 -50.09 -14.00 0.16
N MET A 138 -48.92 -14.60 -0.07
CA MET A 138 -48.62 -15.34 -1.31
C MET A 138 -48.95 -16.84 -1.20
N GLY A 139 -49.50 -17.29 -0.07
CA GLY A 139 -49.92 -18.68 0.14
C GLY A 139 -48.79 -19.71 0.18
N LEU A 140 -47.55 -19.29 0.48
CA LEU A 140 -46.37 -20.16 0.53
C LEU A 140 -46.41 -21.12 1.73
N SER A 141 -47.07 -20.74 2.83
CA SER A 141 -47.19 -21.59 4.03
C SER A 141 -48.27 -22.66 3.97
N SER A 142 -49.22 -22.58 3.01
CA SER A 142 -50.36 -23.50 2.96
C SER A 142 -50.09 -24.80 2.18
N ARG A 143 -49.04 -24.83 1.34
CA ARG A 143 -48.77 -25.98 0.44
C ARG A 143 -47.97 -27.13 1.06
N ARG A 144 -47.61 -27.06 2.35
CA ARG A 144 -46.85 -28.12 3.05
C ARG A 144 -47.70 -29.02 3.98
N ALA A 145 -49.02 -28.91 3.93
CA ALA A 145 -49.93 -29.83 4.62
C ALA A 145 -50.78 -30.62 3.61
N ALA A 146 -50.12 -31.42 2.76
CA ALA A 146 -50.77 -32.42 1.92
C ALA A 146 -50.28 -33.82 2.33
N THR A 147 -51.22 -34.59 2.91
CA THR A 147 -51.24 -36.04 3.16
C THR A 147 -50.16 -36.69 4.06
N ARG A 148 -50.52 -36.88 5.34
CA ARG A 148 -50.36 -38.19 6.00
C ARG A 148 -51.76 -38.70 6.34
N ARG A 149 -52.34 -39.49 5.43
CA ARG A 149 -53.40 -40.44 5.73
C ARG A 149 -53.07 -41.73 4.99
#